data_AF-W5SBN9-F1
#
_entry.id   AF-W5SBN9-F1
#
_cell.length_a   1.000
_cell.length_b   1.000
_cell.length_c   1.000
_cell.angle_alpha   90.00
_cell.angle_beta   90.00
_cell.angle_gamma   90.00
#
_symmetry.space_group_name_H-M   'P 1'
#
loop_
_entity.id
_entity.type
_entity.pdbx_description
1 polymer ?
#
loop_
_entity_poly.entity_id
_entity_poly.type
_entity_poly.pdbx_seq_one_letter_code
_entity_poly.pdbx_strand_id
1 'polypeptide(L)'
;KVLKILKRTENFIEKIKHKKKSNIELKENKLASKQKELSRILDETKIILKNEGYNSKQLEIQIQKVYELYKDKPHFIIENNKYNDLEKIIGKLKKSVERVKVTIKEDEKEIRNNVFSILLEQLRHKVDTSVLIPILKEYLNKQNKLEYNKVFNNHYYYEILELVEEQKSYLENTEFKQVVT
;
A
#
# COMPACT_ATOMS: atom_id res chain seq x y z
N LYS A 1 -19.71 44.35 -58.81
CA LYS A 1 -19.84 42.86 -58.82
C LYS A 1 -18.61 42.17 -58.21
N VAL A 2 -17.38 42.57 -58.55
CA VAL A 2 -16.12 41.97 -58.07
C VAL A 2 -15.96 41.95 -56.55
N LEU A 3 -16.26 43.06 -55.86
CA LEU A 3 -16.13 43.17 -54.39
C LEU A 3 -17.02 42.15 -53.63
N LYS A 4 -18.22 41.87 -54.12
CA LYS A 4 -19.12 40.86 -53.53
C LYS A 4 -18.60 39.43 -53.72
N ILE A 5 -17.85 39.18 -54.80
CA ILE A 5 -17.23 37.88 -55.06
C ILE A 5 -16.06 37.69 -54.09
N LEU A 6 -15.15 38.66 -53.98
CA LEU A 6 -14.02 38.61 -53.04
C LEU A 6 -14.46 38.34 -51.60
N LYS A 7 -15.48 39.06 -51.11
CA LYS A 7 -16.02 38.87 -49.76
C LYS A 7 -16.65 37.48 -49.54
N ARG A 8 -17.23 36.87 -50.58
CA ARG A 8 -17.74 35.49 -50.53
C ARG A 8 -16.60 34.47 -50.47
N THR A 9 -15.54 34.69 -51.23
CA THR A 9 -14.35 33.82 -51.25
C THR A 9 -13.63 33.86 -49.90
N GLU A 10 -13.49 35.04 -49.31
CA GLU A 10 -12.90 35.24 -47.98
C GLU A 10 -13.69 34.49 -46.90
N ASN A 11 -15.02 34.70 -46.83
CA ASN A 11 -15.89 33.99 -45.89
C ASN A 11 -15.85 32.47 -46.08
N PHE A 12 -15.67 31.98 -47.32
CA PHE A 12 -15.56 30.55 -47.60
C PHE A 12 -14.26 29.96 -47.07
N ILE A 13 -13.13 30.64 -47.28
CA ILE A 13 -11.82 30.25 -46.75
C ILE A 13 -11.83 30.26 -45.22
N GLU A 14 -12.44 31.30 -44.63
CA GLU A 14 -12.57 31.44 -43.18
C GLU A 14 -13.38 30.29 -42.57
N LYS A 15 -14.54 29.94 -43.16
CA LYS A 15 -15.33 28.77 -42.74
C LYS A 15 -14.57 27.45 -42.83
N ILE A 16 -13.76 27.24 -43.87
CA ILE A 16 -12.92 26.04 -44.00
C ILE A 16 -11.86 26.01 -42.89
N LYS A 17 -11.20 27.14 -42.61
CA LYS A 17 -10.23 27.24 -41.51
C LYS A 17 -10.89 26.94 -40.15
N HIS A 18 -12.05 27.52 -39.86
CA HIS A 18 -12.79 27.25 -38.62
C HIS A 18 -13.19 25.79 -38.48
N LYS A 19 -13.70 25.17 -39.56
CA LYS A 19 -14.07 23.74 -39.56
C LYS A 19 -12.85 22.83 -39.37
N LYS A 20 -11.69 23.20 -39.93
CA LYS A 20 -10.44 22.45 -39.74
C LYS A 20 -9.95 22.58 -38.30
N LYS A 21 -10.03 23.77 -37.71
CA LYS A 21 -9.65 24.04 -36.32
C LYS A 21 -10.53 23.27 -35.33
N SER A 22 -11.86 23.31 -35.49
CA SER A 22 -12.77 22.57 -34.61
C SER A 22 -12.57 21.05 -34.69
N ASN A 23 -12.28 20.51 -35.88
CA ASN A 23 -11.95 19.10 -36.04
C ASN A 23 -10.62 18.71 -35.37
N ILE A 24 -9.66 19.62 -35.26
CA ILE A 24 -8.39 19.40 -34.54
C ILE A 24 -8.66 19.40 -33.03
N GLU A 25 -9.37 20.41 -32.51
CA GLU A 25 -9.74 20.49 -31.09
C GLU A 25 -10.53 19.24 -30.63
N LEU A 26 -11.47 18.76 -31.44
CA LEU A 26 -12.22 17.52 -31.16
C LEU A 26 -11.32 16.28 -31.11
N LYS A 27 -10.32 16.19 -32.00
CA LYS A 27 -9.35 15.08 -32.01
C LYS A 27 -8.41 15.13 -30.81
N GLU A 28 -7.94 16.32 -30.44
CA GLU A 28 -7.11 16.53 -29.25
C GLU A 28 -7.86 16.15 -27.97
N ASN A 29 -9.12 16.57 -27.84
CA ASN A 29 -9.97 16.19 -26.72
C ASN A 29 -10.18 14.66 -26.61
N LYS A 30 -10.34 13.98 -27.76
CA LYS A 30 -10.48 12.51 -27.81
C LYS A 30 -9.18 11.78 -27.49
N LEU A 31 -8.02 12.33 -27.86
CA LEU A 31 -6.73 11.75 -27.49
C LEU A 31 -6.47 11.93 -26.00
N ALA A 32 -6.74 13.12 -25.46
CA ALA A 32 -6.58 13.43 -24.03
C ALA A 32 -7.45 12.52 -23.14
N SER A 33 -8.69 12.23 -23.56
CA SER A 33 -9.54 11.28 -22.81
C SER A 33 -8.96 9.87 -22.82
N LYS A 34 -8.45 9.39 -23.96
CA LYS A 34 -7.76 8.09 -24.04
C LYS A 34 -6.47 8.06 -23.24
N GLN A 35 -5.69 9.14 -23.18
CA GLN A 35 -4.49 9.22 -22.35
C GLN A 35 -4.80 9.11 -20.85
N LYS A 36 -5.89 9.75 -20.39
CA LYS A 36 -6.38 9.60 -19.01
C LYS A 36 -6.78 8.16 -18.70
N GLU A 37 -7.47 7.51 -19.63
CA GLU A 37 -7.89 6.12 -19.49
C GLU A 37 -6.67 5.16 -19.46
N LEU A 38 -5.68 5.40 -20.32
CA LEU A 38 -4.40 4.68 -20.28
C LEU A 38 -3.72 4.83 -18.91
N SER A 39 -3.62 6.04 -18.37
CA SER A 39 -3.04 6.28 -17.04
C SER A 39 -3.77 5.48 -15.98
N ARG A 40 -5.12 5.50 -15.99
CA ARG A 40 -5.95 4.76 -15.03
C ARG A 40 -5.65 3.26 -15.06
N ILE A 41 -5.60 2.64 -16.25
CA ILE A 41 -5.32 1.21 -16.41
C ILE A 41 -3.92 0.86 -15.89
N LEU A 42 -2.92 1.71 -16.18
CA LEU A 42 -1.55 1.50 -15.71
C LEU A 42 -1.43 1.63 -14.18
N ASP A 43 -2.14 2.59 -13.58
CA ASP A 43 -2.19 2.78 -12.13
C ASP A 43 -2.87 1.59 -11.43
N GLU A 44 -4.00 1.11 -11.97
CA GLU A 44 -4.67 -0.11 -11.48
C GLU A 44 -3.72 -1.32 -11.54
N THR A 45 -3.02 -1.48 -12.66
CA THR A 45 -2.02 -2.56 -12.84
C THR A 45 -0.88 -2.45 -11.83
N LYS A 46 -0.38 -1.23 -11.56
CA LYS A 46 0.66 -0.97 -10.56
C LYS A 46 0.20 -1.40 -9.16
N ILE A 47 -1.05 -1.11 -8.80
CA ILE A 47 -1.62 -1.51 -7.51
C ILE A 47 -1.72 -3.02 -7.40
N ILE A 48 -2.21 -3.71 -8.43
CA ILE A 48 -2.31 -5.18 -8.45
C ILE A 48 -0.93 -5.82 -8.28
N LEU A 49 0.07 -5.37 -9.04
CA LEU A 49 1.44 -5.91 -8.94
C LEU A 49 2.09 -5.58 -7.58
N LYS A 50 1.84 -4.40 -7.01
CA LYS A 50 2.30 -4.07 -5.66
C LYS A 50 1.72 -5.04 -4.63
N ASN A 51 0.43 -5.36 -4.73
CA ASN A 51 -0.25 -6.32 -3.86
C ASN A 51 0.25 -7.77 -4.07
N GLU A 52 0.67 -8.12 -5.28
CA GLU A 52 1.32 -9.41 -5.58
C GLU A 52 2.77 -9.51 -5.02
N GLY A 53 3.31 -8.42 -4.45
CA GLY A 53 4.62 -8.36 -3.79
C GLY A 53 5.76 -7.86 -4.68
N TYR A 54 5.48 -7.20 -5.79
CA TYR A 54 6.53 -6.63 -6.65
C TYR A 54 7.07 -5.30 -6.11
N ASN A 55 8.35 -5.01 -6.38
CA ASN A 55 9.02 -3.79 -5.91
C ASN A 55 8.33 -2.52 -6.46
N SER A 56 7.82 -1.67 -5.56
CA SER A 56 7.07 -0.46 -5.92
C SER A 56 7.89 0.57 -6.71
N LYS A 57 9.16 0.78 -6.33
CA LYS A 57 10.05 1.76 -6.99
C LYS A 57 10.39 1.32 -8.41
N GLN A 58 10.68 0.03 -8.61
CA GLN A 58 10.95 -0.51 -9.93
C GLN A 58 9.67 -0.51 -10.80
N LEU A 59 8.51 -0.86 -10.24
CA LEU A 59 7.22 -0.78 -10.95
C LEU A 59 6.95 0.63 -11.47
N GLU A 60 7.17 1.65 -10.66
CA GLU A 60 6.93 3.05 -11.03
C GLU A 60 7.76 3.47 -12.25
N ILE A 61 9.05 3.14 -12.25
CA ILE A 61 9.94 3.44 -13.38
C ILE A 61 9.50 2.71 -14.65
N GLN A 62 9.12 1.44 -14.54
CA GLN A 62 8.73 0.63 -15.71
C GLN A 62 7.35 1.04 -16.25
N ILE A 63 6.39 1.34 -15.37
CA ILE A 63 5.07 1.85 -15.76
C ILE A 63 5.19 3.20 -16.47
N GLN A 64 6.05 4.10 -16.00
CA GLN A 64 6.28 5.37 -16.68
C GLN A 64 6.82 5.17 -18.11
N LYS A 65 7.75 4.22 -18.31
CA LYS A 65 8.25 3.89 -19.65
C LYS A 65 7.16 3.36 -20.56
N VAL A 66 6.25 2.54 -20.03
CA VAL A 66 5.08 2.04 -20.78
C VAL A 66 4.17 3.20 -21.17
N TYR A 67 3.88 4.11 -20.24
CA TYR A 67 3.05 5.27 -20.53
C TYR A 67 3.63 6.11 -21.66
N GLU A 68 4.93 6.45 -21.60
CA GLU A 68 5.60 7.23 -22.66
C GLU A 68 5.56 6.55 -24.03
N LEU A 69 5.66 5.22 -24.07
CA LEU A 69 5.62 4.44 -25.32
C LEU A 69 4.22 4.44 -25.95
N TYR A 70 3.16 4.46 -25.14
CA TYR A 70 1.78 4.29 -25.60
C TYR A 70 0.92 5.56 -25.53
N LYS A 71 1.43 6.68 -25.01
CA LYS A 71 0.68 7.95 -24.88
C LYS A 71 0.07 8.46 -26.19
N ASP A 72 0.74 8.21 -27.32
CA ASP A 72 0.28 8.62 -28.65
C ASP A 72 -0.59 7.55 -29.33
N LYS A 73 -0.57 6.31 -28.82
CA LYS A 73 -1.35 5.17 -29.32
C LYS A 73 -1.99 4.37 -28.18
N PRO A 74 -2.82 5.01 -27.33
CA PRO A 74 -3.36 4.36 -26.13
C PRO A 74 -4.37 3.24 -26.42
N HIS A 75 -4.92 3.19 -27.64
CA HIS A 75 -5.88 2.17 -28.07
C HIS A 75 -5.33 0.74 -28.04
N PHE A 76 -4.01 0.54 -28.18
CA PHE A 76 -3.40 -0.78 -28.04
C PHE A 76 -3.55 -1.37 -26.62
N ILE A 77 -3.69 -0.51 -25.60
CA ILE A 77 -3.85 -0.93 -24.22
C ILE A 77 -5.32 -0.88 -23.79
N ILE A 78 -6.06 0.16 -24.19
CA ILE A 78 -7.46 0.34 -23.80
C ILE A 78 -8.37 -0.71 -24.45
N GLU A 79 -8.16 -1.01 -25.74
CA GLU A 79 -9.02 -1.94 -26.51
C GLU A 79 -8.52 -3.39 -26.34
N ASN A 80 -8.49 -3.88 -25.09
CA ASN A 80 -7.94 -5.18 -24.71
C ASN A 80 -8.66 -6.39 -25.35
N ASN A 81 -9.87 -6.19 -25.87
CA ASN A 81 -10.58 -7.21 -26.66
C ASN A 81 -9.99 -7.39 -28.08
N LYS A 82 -9.26 -6.40 -28.58
CA LYS A 82 -8.70 -6.36 -29.93
C LYS A 82 -7.18 -6.51 -29.93
N TYR A 83 -6.52 -5.99 -28.90
CA TYR A 83 -5.07 -6.02 -28.75
C TYR A 83 -4.70 -6.69 -27.44
N ASN A 84 -3.59 -7.45 -27.47
CA ASN A 84 -3.08 -8.14 -26.29
C ASN A 84 -1.83 -7.47 -25.68
N ASP A 85 -1.65 -6.18 -25.94
CA ASP A 85 -0.46 -5.45 -25.54
C ASP A 85 -0.38 -5.30 -24.02
N LEU A 86 -1.52 -5.07 -23.36
CA LEU A 86 -1.59 -4.95 -21.90
C LEU A 86 -1.07 -6.23 -21.21
N GLU A 87 -1.53 -7.41 -21.64
CA GLU A 87 -1.05 -8.69 -21.08
C GLU A 87 0.45 -8.88 -21.31
N LYS A 88 0.96 -8.55 -22.51
CA LYS A 88 2.39 -8.62 -22.82
C LYS A 88 3.21 -7.68 -21.95
N ILE A 89 2.71 -6.47 -21.68
CA ILE A 89 3.34 -5.50 -20.79
C ILE A 89 3.39 -6.08 -19.37
N ILE A 90 2.27 -6.58 -18.85
CA ILE A 90 2.21 -7.21 -17.51
C ILE A 90 3.21 -8.37 -17.43
N GLY A 91 3.27 -9.23 -18.43
CA GLY A 91 4.24 -10.34 -18.49
C GLY A 91 5.70 -9.86 -18.48
N LYS A 92 6.03 -8.76 -19.17
CA LYS A 92 7.36 -8.14 -19.11
C LYS A 92 7.66 -7.52 -17.76
N LEU A 93 6.69 -6.81 -17.17
CA LEU A 93 6.82 -6.22 -15.83
C LEU A 93 7.13 -7.30 -14.79
N LYS A 94 6.36 -8.39 -14.77
CA LYS A 94 6.58 -9.53 -13.86
C LYS A 94 7.96 -10.20 -14.02
N LYS A 95 8.54 -10.19 -15.23
CA LYS A 95 9.88 -10.72 -15.50
C LYS A 95 11.02 -9.75 -15.13
N SER A 96 10.78 -8.45 -15.29
CA SER A 96 11.81 -7.41 -15.14
C SER A 96 11.89 -6.82 -13.74
N VAL A 97 10.80 -6.89 -12.97
CA VAL A 97 10.73 -6.36 -11.62
C VAL A 97 10.92 -7.48 -10.63
N GLU A 98 11.84 -7.30 -9.69
CA GLU A 98 12.05 -8.28 -8.64
C GLU A 98 10.80 -8.36 -7.75
N ARG A 99 10.39 -9.59 -7.48
CA ARG A 99 9.42 -9.85 -6.43
C ARG A 99 10.16 -9.65 -5.12
N VAL A 100 9.88 -8.54 -4.44
CA VAL A 100 10.31 -8.40 -3.06
C VAL A 100 9.57 -9.51 -2.35
N LYS A 101 10.29 -10.50 -1.78
CA LYS A 101 9.66 -11.37 -0.79
C LYS A 101 9.23 -10.43 0.31
N VAL A 102 7.97 -10.06 0.25
CA VAL A 102 7.32 -9.25 1.25
C VAL A 102 7.25 -10.15 2.48
N THR A 103 8.32 -10.15 3.27
CA THR A 103 8.37 -10.61 4.66
C THR A 103 7.50 -9.70 5.54
N ILE A 104 6.32 -9.28 5.05
CA ILE A 104 5.32 -8.60 5.89
C ILE A 104 4.57 -9.63 6.74
N LYS A 105 4.71 -10.93 6.42
CA LYS A 105 4.60 -12.00 7.41
C LYS A 105 5.95 -12.23 8.09
N GLU A 106 6.52 -11.21 8.72
CA GLU A 106 7.13 -11.50 10.03
C GLU A 106 5.93 -12.03 10.82
N ASP A 107 5.83 -13.36 10.93
CA ASP A 107 4.69 -14.04 11.50
C ASP A 107 4.32 -13.31 12.79
N GLU A 108 3.05 -13.00 13.04
CA GLU A 108 2.63 -12.43 14.33
C GLU A 108 3.21 -13.24 15.51
N LYS A 109 3.49 -14.53 15.26
CA LYS A 109 4.25 -15.44 16.11
C LYS A 109 5.72 -15.04 16.32
N GLU A 110 6.48 -14.65 15.29
CA GLU A 110 7.84 -14.12 15.44
C GLU A 110 7.86 -12.81 16.21
N ILE A 111 6.97 -11.86 15.88
CA ILE A 111 6.85 -10.60 16.63
C ILE A 111 6.54 -10.92 18.10
N ARG A 112 5.59 -11.82 18.35
CA ARG A 112 5.23 -12.25 19.71
C ARG A 112 6.41 -12.91 20.43
N ASN A 113 7.15 -13.79 19.77
CA ASN A 113 8.31 -14.45 20.35
C ASN A 113 9.41 -13.43 20.70
N ASN A 114 9.68 -12.49 19.81
CA ASN A 114 10.69 -11.45 20.04
C ASN A 114 10.28 -10.53 21.19
N VAL A 115 9.02 -10.07 21.22
CA VAL A 115 8.47 -9.28 22.32
C VAL A 115 8.54 -10.05 23.64
N PHE A 116 8.18 -11.34 23.64
CA PHE A 116 8.29 -12.19 24.82
C PHE A 116 9.74 -12.29 25.32
N SER A 117 10.70 -12.55 24.44
CA SER A 117 12.12 -12.64 24.79
C SER A 117 12.66 -11.34 25.37
N ILE A 118 12.29 -10.19 24.80
CA ILE A 118 12.72 -8.87 25.31
C ILE A 118 12.14 -8.63 26.71
N LEU A 119 10.83 -8.81 26.88
CA LEU A 119 10.16 -8.57 28.17
C LEU A 119 10.64 -9.52 29.26
N LEU A 120 10.87 -10.80 28.92
CA LEU A 120 11.42 -11.79 29.84
C LEU A 120 12.81 -11.35 30.32
N GLU A 121 13.69 -10.93 29.42
CA GLU A 121 15.04 -10.49 29.79
C GLU A 121 15.01 -9.19 30.63
N GLN A 122 14.10 -8.27 30.33
CA GLN A 122 13.93 -7.05 31.12
C GLN A 122 13.43 -7.32 32.55
N LEU A 123 12.54 -8.29 32.73
CA LEU A 123 11.80 -8.51 33.98
C LEU A 123 12.32 -9.68 34.83
N ARG A 124 13.09 -10.62 34.26
CA ARG A 124 13.64 -11.80 34.99
C ARG A 124 14.51 -11.43 36.20
N HIS A 125 15.06 -10.23 36.21
CA HIS A 125 15.88 -9.72 37.32
C HIS A 125 15.05 -9.14 38.47
N LYS A 126 13.75 -8.89 38.24
CA LYS A 126 12.84 -8.25 39.20
C LYS A 126 11.74 -9.18 39.69
N VAL A 127 11.33 -10.13 38.85
CA VAL A 127 10.25 -11.08 39.13
C VAL A 127 10.77 -12.48 38.90
N ASP A 128 10.44 -13.39 39.81
CA ASP A 128 10.79 -14.80 39.67
C ASP A 128 10.27 -15.35 38.33
N THR A 129 11.13 -16.09 37.63
CA THR A 129 10.84 -16.57 36.27
C THR A 129 9.64 -17.51 36.24
N SER A 130 9.39 -18.28 37.30
CA SER A 130 8.25 -19.19 37.41
C SER A 130 6.90 -18.44 37.46
N VAL A 131 6.88 -17.24 38.03
CA VAL A 131 5.70 -16.36 38.12
C VAL A 131 5.58 -15.49 36.86
N LEU A 132 6.72 -14.99 36.36
CA LEU A 132 6.78 -14.08 35.23
C LEU A 132 6.34 -14.73 33.90
N ILE A 133 6.78 -15.96 33.62
CA ILE A 133 6.48 -16.63 32.35
C ILE A 133 4.96 -16.79 32.11
N PRO A 134 4.17 -17.31 33.08
CA PRO A 134 2.71 -17.38 32.95
C PRO A 134 2.07 -16.02 32.69
N ILE A 135 2.44 -14.98 33.46
CA ILE A 135 1.89 -13.63 33.33
C ILE A 135 2.19 -13.05 31.95
N LEU A 136 3.44 -13.17 31.47
CA LEU A 136 3.82 -12.72 30.14
C LEU A 136 3.02 -13.43 29.04
N LYS A 137 2.86 -14.76 29.13
CA LYS A 137 2.09 -15.51 28.14
C LYS A 137 0.63 -15.08 28.11
N GLU A 138 0.00 -14.95 29.27
CA GLU A 138 -1.40 -14.53 29.36
C GLU A 138 -1.58 -13.10 28.85
N TYR A 139 -0.72 -12.18 29.27
CA TYR A 139 -0.72 -10.79 28.83
C TYR A 139 -0.59 -10.68 27.30
N LEU A 140 0.42 -11.32 26.70
CA LEU A 140 0.63 -11.26 25.25
C LEU A 140 -0.50 -11.94 24.45
N ASN A 141 -1.16 -12.96 25.01
CA ASN A 141 -2.30 -13.60 24.38
C ASN A 141 -3.57 -12.73 24.38
N LYS A 142 -3.71 -11.80 25.33
CA LYS A 142 -4.82 -10.83 25.37
C LYS A 142 -4.62 -9.66 24.40
N GLN A 143 -3.41 -9.46 23.88
CA GLN A 143 -3.12 -8.35 22.96
C GLN A 143 -3.60 -8.67 21.54
N ASN A 144 -4.47 -7.81 21.01
CA ASN A 144 -4.95 -7.91 19.63
C ASN A 144 -3.83 -7.74 18.61
N LYS A 145 -2.85 -6.88 18.91
CA LYS A 145 -1.68 -6.64 18.06
C LYS A 145 -0.50 -6.21 18.92
N LEU A 146 0.67 -6.76 18.60
CA LEU A 146 1.93 -6.38 19.22
C LEU A 146 2.70 -5.42 18.32
N GLU A 147 3.35 -4.45 18.94
CA GLU A 147 4.08 -3.37 18.28
C GLU A 147 5.41 -3.14 18.96
N TYR A 148 6.50 -3.17 18.19
CA TYR A 148 7.86 -2.96 18.72
C TYR A 148 8.02 -1.57 19.36
N ASN A 149 7.35 -0.55 18.85
CA ASN A 149 7.41 0.80 19.43
C ASN A 149 6.97 0.81 20.91
N LYS A 150 5.98 0.00 21.27
CA LYS A 150 5.52 -0.14 22.66
C LYS A 150 6.53 -0.88 23.54
N VAL A 151 7.32 -1.79 22.98
CA VAL A 151 8.46 -2.41 23.68
C VAL A 151 9.55 -1.37 23.95
N PHE A 152 9.95 -0.61 22.93
CA PHE A 152 11.03 0.39 23.05
C PHE A 152 10.68 1.55 23.99
N ASN A 153 9.41 1.95 24.04
CA ASN A 153 8.94 2.97 24.97
C ASN A 153 8.60 2.41 26.37
N ASN A 154 8.98 1.15 26.66
CA ASN A 154 8.74 0.46 27.93
C ASN A 154 7.26 0.38 28.36
N HIS A 155 6.32 0.56 27.43
CA HIS A 155 4.89 0.59 27.75
C HIS A 155 4.41 -0.75 28.30
N TYR A 156 4.72 -1.83 27.58
CA TYR A 156 4.41 -3.20 28.02
C TYR A 156 5.10 -3.57 29.34
N TYR A 157 6.33 -3.08 29.52
CA TYR A 157 7.11 -3.34 30.73
C TYR A 157 6.38 -2.82 31.98
N TYR A 158 5.83 -1.60 31.94
CA TYR A 158 5.11 -1.03 33.08
C TYR A 158 3.75 -1.72 33.32
N GLU A 159 3.00 -2.04 32.27
CA GLU A 159 1.73 -2.78 32.41
C GLU A 159 1.94 -4.16 33.07
N ILE A 160 3.03 -4.85 32.73
CA ILE A 160 3.34 -6.15 33.33
C ILE A 160 3.75 -6.01 34.80
N LEU A 161 4.48 -4.95 35.18
CA LEU A 161 4.80 -4.71 36.58
C LEU A 161 3.56 -4.47 37.42
N GLU A 162 2.62 -3.67 36.91
CA GLU A 162 1.34 -3.39 37.58
C GLU A 162 0.57 -4.71 37.82
N LEU A 163 0.48 -5.58 36.81
CA LEU A 163 -0.15 -6.90 36.96
C LEU A 163 0.54 -7.79 38.00
N VAL A 164 1.86 -7.72 38.13
CA VAL A 164 2.62 -8.48 39.13
C VAL A 164 2.36 -7.92 40.53
N GLU A 165 2.34 -6.60 40.68
CA GLU A 165 2.07 -5.93 41.96
C GLU A 165 0.63 -6.19 42.44
N GLU A 166 -0.34 -6.10 41.53
CA GLU A 166 -1.73 -6.45 41.83
C GLU A 166 -1.84 -7.89 42.34
N GLN A 167 -1.25 -8.86 41.64
CA GLN A 167 -1.31 -10.26 42.07
C GLN A 167 -0.66 -10.50 43.43
N LYS A 168 0.48 -9.84 43.71
CA LYS A 168 1.10 -9.89 45.05
C LYS A 168 0.16 -9.35 46.12
N SER A 169 -0.46 -8.20 45.88
CA SER A 169 -1.39 -7.60 46.82
C SER A 169 -2.62 -8.49 47.09
N TYR A 170 -3.13 -9.20 46.07
CA TYR A 170 -4.21 -10.17 46.26
C TYR A 170 -3.79 -11.37 47.10
N LEU A 171 -2.60 -11.94 46.85
CA LEU A 171 -2.06 -13.07 47.60
C LEU A 171 -1.87 -12.73 49.08
N GLU A 172 -1.22 -11.59 49.39
CA GLU A 172 -1.02 -11.13 50.76
C GLU A 172 -2.37 -10.97 51.49
N ASN A 173 -3.36 -10.33 50.87
CA ASN A 173 -4.70 -10.16 51.44
C ASN A 173 -5.48 -11.47 51.65
N THR A 174 -5.14 -12.54 50.92
CA THR A 174 -5.82 -13.84 51.02
C THR A 174 -5.20 -14.70 52.12
N GLU A 175 -3.88 -14.67 52.28
CA GLU A 175 -3.16 -15.34 53.37
C GLU A 175 -3.53 -14.76 54.74
N PHE A 176 -3.66 -13.43 54.85
CA PHE A 176 -4.12 -12.79 56.10
C PHE A 176 -5.53 -13.23 56.53
N LYS A 177 -6.42 -13.58 55.60
CA LYS A 177 -7.78 -14.05 55.94
C LYS A 177 -7.81 -15.51 56.43
N GLN A 178 -6.88 -16.35 55.97
CA GLN A 178 -6.80 -17.75 56.37
C GLN A 178 -6.14 -17.93 57.75
N VAL A 179 -5.28 -17.01 58.18
CA VAL A 179 -4.60 -17.07 59.49
C VAL A 179 -5.47 -16.53 60.64
N VAL A 180 -6.52 -15.75 60.34
CA VAL A 180 -7.40 -15.10 61.34
C VAL A 180 -8.72 -15.87 61.55
N THR A 181 -8.91 -17.02 60.91
CA THR A 181 -10.07 -17.91 61.11
C THR A 181 -9.67 -19.14 61.90
#